data_AF-A0A4P9VX38-F1
#
_entry.id   AF-A0A4P9VX38-F1
#
_cell.length_a   1.000
_cell.length_b   1.000
_cell.length_c   1.000
_cell.angle_alpha   90.00
_cell.angle_beta   90.00
_cell.angle_gamma   90.00
#
_symmetry.space_group_name_H-M   'P 1'
#
loop_
_entity.id
_entity.type
_entity.pdbx_description
1 polymer ?
#
loop_
_entity_poly.entity_id
_entity_poly.type
_entity_poly.pdbx_seq_one_letter_code
_entity_poly.pdbx_strand_id
1 'polypeptide(L)'
;TLAANIRRRRGSKVSINMPIFRDVNTPSPFLEPAPVCLSKKLVLPLEEVLVNGCSDGTREEAEEALRARKLDPANLPPLPELVPDALPEHIYMDAMCFGMGCCCLQVTFQACSVEEARRLYDQLAVVAPIMLALTAASPIYRGYLADVDCRWDVISGSVDDRTAEERGKQPLTTSRFNIKKSRYDSISRYLSPGPNYSGGCCSPEVAAPPAGEISKIPSRGSEYFKEKYNDLGAAYDEDIYKQLLEGGVDDLLAKHYAHLFIRDPLVIFHEMLNQDDEASSDHFENIQSTNWQTMRFKPPPPSAPQIGWRVEARSMEIQLTDHENAAFAIFIVLLTRTILALDLNFYMPLSKVDDNMARAQRRGSVENEQFWFRRNLVGPGSMSPIATQAPDFTEDEDACELMTINEIINGKTNSPFPGLIPLIESYLASTPIEPETHAALAGYLSLVSRKASGALPTTATWIRAFVQAHPSYRGDSVVSPDIVTDLCKRAEAMAEEGMVPGLNC
;
A
#
# COMPACT_ATOMS: atom_id res chain seq x y z
N THR A 1 -3.54 0.78 -23.67
CA THR A 1 -4.54 -0.29 -23.53
C THR A 1 -5.19 -0.29 -22.15
N LEU A 2 -4.44 -0.50 -21.05
CA LEU A 2 -4.99 -0.58 -19.68
C LEU A 2 -5.85 0.64 -19.27
N ALA A 3 -5.33 1.87 -19.41
CA ALA A 3 -6.08 3.08 -19.06
C ALA A 3 -7.42 3.21 -19.83
N ALA A 4 -7.45 2.82 -21.10
CA ALA A 4 -8.66 2.86 -21.91
C ALA A 4 -9.68 1.81 -21.46
N ASN A 5 -9.22 0.60 -21.10
CA ASN A 5 -10.07 -0.49 -20.65
C ASN A 5 -10.64 -0.22 -19.25
N ILE A 6 -9.86 0.36 -18.34
CA ILE A 6 -10.37 0.83 -17.03
C ILE A 6 -11.48 1.86 -17.24
N ARG A 7 -11.23 2.89 -18.05
CA ARG A 7 -12.22 3.94 -18.33
C ARG A 7 -13.49 3.36 -18.97
N ARG A 8 -13.33 2.46 -19.94
CA ARG A 8 -14.47 1.81 -20.62
C ARG A 8 -15.27 0.91 -19.69
N ARG A 9 -14.60 0.11 -18.84
CA ARG A 9 -15.24 -0.77 -17.87
C ARG A 9 -15.97 0.02 -16.80
N ARG A 10 -15.31 1.05 -16.25
CA ARG A 10 -15.89 1.92 -15.22
C ARG A 10 -17.15 2.63 -15.74
N GLY A 11 -17.16 2.96 -17.03
CA GLY A 11 -18.15 3.81 -17.71
C GLY A 11 -17.65 5.25 -17.86
N SER A 12 -16.79 5.67 -16.93
CA SER A 12 -16.24 7.02 -16.86
C SER A 12 -14.74 7.10 -16.65
N LYS A 13 -14.20 8.32 -16.63
CA LYS A 13 -12.87 8.55 -16.05
C LYS A 13 -12.81 8.13 -14.58
N VAL A 14 -11.59 7.87 -14.13
CA VAL A 14 -11.30 7.79 -12.69
C VAL A 14 -11.43 9.19 -12.08
N SER A 15 -11.65 9.25 -10.77
CA SER A 15 -11.85 10.50 -10.06
C SER A 15 -11.13 10.42 -8.72
N ILE A 16 -10.18 11.32 -8.52
CA ILE A 16 -9.32 11.38 -7.34
C ILE A 16 -9.39 12.81 -6.80
N ASN A 17 -9.81 12.97 -5.55
CA ASN A 17 -9.86 14.26 -4.86
C ASN A 17 -8.93 14.18 -3.66
N MET A 18 -7.79 14.87 -3.71
CA MET A 18 -6.85 14.96 -2.59
C MET A 18 -7.04 16.29 -1.86
N PRO A 19 -7.14 16.30 -0.52
CA PRO A 19 -7.35 17.55 0.20
C PRO A 19 -6.20 18.53 -0.06
N ILE A 20 -6.53 19.80 -0.29
CA ILE A 20 -5.53 20.86 -0.48
C ILE A 20 -4.84 21.18 0.85
N PHE A 21 -3.53 21.38 0.85
CA PHE A 21 -2.84 21.94 2.00
C PHE A 21 -3.38 23.36 2.27
N ARG A 22 -3.77 23.67 3.51
CA ARG A 22 -4.20 25.02 3.89
C ARG A 22 -3.06 25.78 4.54
N ASP A 23 -2.48 26.69 3.78
CA ASP A 23 -1.48 27.65 4.22
C ASP A 23 -2.12 29.05 4.37
N VAL A 24 -1.34 30.04 4.80
CA VAL A 24 -1.79 31.38 5.22
C VAL A 24 -2.62 32.09 4.15
N ASN A 25 -2.25 31.94 2.87
CA ASN A 25 -2.88 32.59 1.72
C ASN A 25 -3.64 31.60 0.81
N THR A 26 -3.84 30.35 1.24
CA THR A 26 -4.68 29.40 0.49
C THR A 26 -6.12 29.91 0.51
N PRO A 27 -6.79 30.09 -0.65
CA PRO A 27 -8.18 30.54 -0.68
C PRO A 27 -9.11 29.64 0.15
N SER A 28 -10.13 30.24 0.75
CA SER A 28 -11.18 29.53 1.48
C SER A 28 -12.57 30.08 1.08
N PRO A 29 -13.41 29.32 0.35
CA PRO A 29 -13.11 27.97 -0.11
C PRO A 29 -12.00 27.94 -1.17
N PHE A 30 -11.16 26.91 -1.16
CA PHE A 30 -10.28 26.62 -2.30
C PHE A 30 -11.11 26.02 -3.42
N LEU A 31 -11.13 26.70 -4.56
CA LEU A 31 -11.73 26.21 -5.80
C LEU A 31 -10.61 26.11 -6.82
N GLU A 32 -10.26 24.89 -7.22
CA GLU A 32 -9.14 24.68 -8.14
C GLU A 32 -9.41 25.43 -9.46
N PRO A 33 -8.48 26.29 -9.93
CA PRO A 33 -8.61 26.95 -11.21
C PRO A 33 -8.73 25.96 -12.38
N ALA A 34 -9.51 26.31 -13.41
CA ALA A 34 -9.53 25.52 -14.64
C ALA A 34 -8.12 25.47 -15.25
N PRO A 35 -7.62 24.29 -15.63
CA PRO A 35 -6.29 24.18 -16.21
C PRO A 35 -6.20 24.90 -17.55
N VAL A 36 -5.07 25.55 -17.81
CA VAL A 36 -4.79 26.32 -19.05
C VAL A 36 -4.93 25.47 -20.33
N CYS A 37 -4.87 24.14 -20.24
CA CYS A 37 -5.13 23.29 -21.40
C CYS A 37 -6.59 23.37 -21.89
N LEU A 38 -7.56 23.66 -21.02
CA LEU A 38 -8.97 23.83 -21.38
C LEU A 38 -9.26 25.17 -22.07
N SER A 39 -8.38 26.16 -21.91
CA SER A 39 -8.49 27.47 -22.57
C SER A 39 -7.78 27.54 -23.93
N LYS A 40 -7.03 26.49 -24.32
CA LYS A 40 -6.34 26.38 -25.61
C LYS A 40 -7.21 25.70 -26.65
N LYS A 41 -6.85 25.78 -27.95
CA LYS A 41 -7.58 25.11 -29.05
C LYS A 41 -7.76 23.61 -28.76
N LEU A 42 -8.94 23.24 -28.28
CA LEU A 42 -9.35 21.87 -28.05
C LEU A 42 -9.70 21.20 -29.39
N VAL A 43 -9.48 19.89 -29.47
CA VAL A 43 -9.86 19.09 -30.65
C VAL A 43 -11.39 18.90 -30.71
N LEU A 44 -12.03 18.86 -29.55
CA LEU A 44 -13.49 18.76 -29.38
C LEU A 44 -14.02 20.07 -28.77
N PRO A 45 -15.32 20.38 -28.93
CA PRO A 45 -15.97 21.45 -28.18
C PRO A 45 -15.71 21.33 -26.67
N LEU A 46 -15.58 22.47 -25.98
CA LEU A 46 -15.24 22.50 -24.56
C LEU A 46 -16.25 21.73 -23.71
N GLU A 47 -17.54 21.87 -24.02
CA GLU A 47 -18.63 21.17 -23.36
C GLU A 47 -18.46 19.66 -23.50
N GLU A 48 -18.10 19.19 -24.69
CA GLU A 48 -17.86 17.76 -24.95
C GLU A 48 -16.63 17.24 -24.18
N VAL A 49 -15.57 18.05 -24.06
CA VAL A 49 -14.38 17.70 -23.26
C VAL A 49 -14.72 17.57 -21.77
N LEU A 50 -15.53 18.48 -21.25
CA LEU A 50 -15.95 18.48 -19.84
C LEU A 50 -16.89 17.31 -19.53
N VAL A 51 -17.89 17.08 -20.38
CA VAL A 51 -18.83 15.96 -20.25
C VAL A 51 -18.13 14.61 -20.31
N ASN A 52 -17.19 14.44 -21.26
CA ASN A 52 -16.36 13.24 -21.35
C ASN A 52 -15.37 13.09 -20.17
N GLY A 53 -15.22 14.13 -19.34
CA GLY A 53 -14.42 14.14 -18.12
C GLY A 53 -15.15 13.68 -16.86
N CYS A 54 -16.49 13.69 -16.86
CA CYS A 54 -17.30 13.44 -15.67
C CYS A 54 -17.51 11.94 -15.40
N SER A 55 -17.78 11.58 -14.15
CA SER A 55 -18.20 10.24 -13.78
C SER A 55 -19.62 9.92 -14.23
N ASP A 56 -19.94 8.62 -14.36
CA ASP A 56 -21.24 8.16 -14.90
C ASP A 56 -22.46 8.68 -14.12
N GLY A 57 -22.26 9.10 -12.86
CA GLY A 57 -23.33 9.63 -12.02
C GLY A 57 -23.61 11.12 -12.19
N THR A 58 -22.73 11.86 -12.87
CA THR A 58 -22.80 13.33 -12.95
C THR A 58 -22.79 13.85 -14.38
N ARG A 59 -22.73 12.96 -15.37
CA ARG A 59 -22.65 13.31 -16.80
C ARG A 59 -23.88 14.08 -17.29
N GLU A 60 -25.09 13.61 -16.99
CA GLU A 60 -26.33 14.26 -17.42
C GLU A 60 -26.49 15.65 -16.76
N GLU A 61 -26.19 15.72 -15.45
CA GLU A 61 -26.18 16.98 -14.69
C GLU A 61 -25.14 17.96 -15.25
N ALA A 62 -23.95 17.47 -15.62
CA ALA A 62 -22.92 18.26 -16.26
C ALA A 62 -23.37 18.75 -17.65
N GLU A 63 -23.97 17.89 -18.47
CA GLU A 63 -24.50 18.27 -19.78
C GLU A 63 -25.56 19.39 -19.66
N GLU A 64 -26.48 19.28 -18.71
CA GLU A 64 -27.50 20.30 -18.45
C GLU A 64 -26.88 21.61 -17.92
N ALA A 65 -25.99 21.52 -16.93
CA ALA A 65 -25.32 22.67 -16.34
C ALA A 65 -24.46 23.44 -17.36
N LEU A 66 -23.79 22.72 -18.27
CA LEU A 66 -22.95 23.31 -19.31
C LEU A 66 -23.76 23.92 -20.45
N ARG A 67 -24.87 23.29 -20.88
CA ARG A 67 -25.77 23.87 -21.91
C ARG A 67 -26.37 25.21 -21.50
N ALA A 68 -26.59 25.41 -20.19
CA ALA A 68 -27.10 26.66 -19.65
C ALA A 68 -26.05 27.79 -19.60
N ARG A 69 -24.75 27.49 -19.73
CA ARG A 69 -23.64 28.43 -19.57
C ARG A 69 -23.01 28.77 -20.93
N LYS A 70 -22.89 30.06 -21.26
CA LYS A 70 -22.03 30.51 -22.37
C LYS A 70 -20.58 30.56 -21.88
N LEU A 71 -19.85 29.46 -22.04
CA LEU A 71 -18.46 29.37 -21.62
C LEU A 71 -17.55 30.20 -22.55
N ASP A 72 -16.70 31.02 -21.95
CA ASP A 72 -15.63 31.73 -22.64
C ASP A 72 -14.30 31.01 -22.33
N PRO A 73 -13.62 30.39 -23.33
CA PRO A 73 -12.32 29.78 -23.13
C PRO A 73 -11.27 30.73 -22.55
N ALA A 74 -11.39 32.05 -22.74
CA ALA A 74 -10.48 33.03 -22.15
C ALA A 74 -10.73 33.29 -20.66
N ASN A 75 -11.89 32.92 -20.12
CA ASN A 75 -12.29 33.16 -18.74
C ASN A 75 -13.18 32.02 -18.22
N LEU A 76 -12.56 30.87 -17.97
CA LEU A 76 -13.25 29.69 -17.48
C LEU A 76 -13.54 29.79 -15.96
N PRO A 77 -14.73 29.35 -15.52
CA PRO A 77 -15.01 29.12 -14.10
C PRO A 77 -14.00 28.13 -13.46
N PRO A 78 -13.89 28.11 -12.12
CA PRO A 78 -13.13 27.09 -11.42
C PRO A 78 -13.60 25.67 -11.72
N LEU A 79 -12.71 24.70 -11.55
CA LEU A 79 -12.91 23.31 -11.92
C LEU A 79 -14.12 22.64 -11.22
N PRO A 80 -14.38 22.85 -9.90
CA PRO A 80 -15.59 22.33 -9.25
C PRO A 80 -16.91 22.83 -9.85
N GLU A 81 -16.91 23.95 -10.58
CA GLU A 81 -18.10 24.44 -11.28
C GLU A 81 -18.23 23.86 -12.70
N LEU A 82 -17.16 23.29 -13.24
CA LEU A 82 -17.09 22.74 -14.60
C LEU A 82 -17.17 21.21 -14.62
N VAL A 83 -16.69 20.56 -13.56
CA VAL A 83 -16.57 19.11 -13.41
C VAL A 83 -17.21 18.74 -12.08
N PRO A 84 -18.41 18.13 -12.06
CA PRO A 84 -19.11 17.81 -10.81
C PRO A 84 -18.36 16.85 -9.88
N ASP A 85 -17.44 16.05 -10.42
CA ASP A 85 -16.61 15.15 -9.63
C ASP A 85 -15.50 15.88 -8.86
N ALA A 86 -15.15 17.11 -9.25
CA ALA A 86 -14.13 17.92 -8.60
C ALA A 86 -14.74 18.61 -7.37
N LEU A 87 -14.18 18.35 -6.19
CA LEU A 87 -14.70 18.90 -4.94
C LEU A 87 -14.02 20.23 -4.60
N PRO A 88 -14.74 21.20 -4.00
CA PRO A 88 -14.10 22.30 -3.27
C PRO A 88 -13.12 21.74 -2.23
N GLU A 89 -12.07 22.49 -1.91
CA GLU A 89 -11.02 22.09 -0.95
C GLU A 89 -10.17 20.88 -1.35
N HIS A 90 -10.21 20.50 -2.64
CA HIS A 90 -9.44 19.37 -3.14
C HIS A 90 -8.70 19.73 -4.43
N ILE A 91 -7.56 19.07 -4.61
CA ILE A 91 -6.83 18.92 -5.86
C ILE A 91 -7.49 17.77 -6.62
N TYR A 92 -8.02 18.05 -7.82
CA TYR A 92 -8.70 17.05 -8.62
C TYR A 92 -7.76 16.41 -9.66
N MET A 93 -7.85 15.08 -9.79
CA MET A 93 -7.09 14.29 -10.76
C MET A 93 -7.99 13.22 -11.37
N ASP A 94 -7.96 13.06 -12.69
CA ASP A 94 -8.95 12.26 -13.45
C ASP A 94 -8.32 11.23 -14.41
N ALA A 95 -7.04 10.95 -14.24
CA ALA A 95 -6.27 10.10 -15.14
C ALA A 95 -5.38 9.09 -14.40
N MET A 96 -5.24 7.90 -15.02
CA MET A 96 -4.40 6.82 -14.51
C MET A 96 -2.95 7.26 -14.24
N CYS A 97 -2.41 8.17 -15.06
CA CYS A 97 -1.03 8.64 -14.91
C CYS A 97 -0.76 9.40 -13.61
N PHE A 98 -1.78 9.99 -12.97
CA PHE A 98 -1.57 10.68 -11.69
C PHE A 98 -1.20 9.72 -10.56
N GLY A 99 -1.66 8.46 -10.63
CA GLY A 99 -1.33 7.44 -9.66
C GLY A 99 -0.26 6.48 -10.16
N MET A 100 -0.52 5.76 -11.26
CA MET A 100 0.45 4.79 -11.82
C MET A 100 1.70 5.47 -12.43
N GLY A 101 1.75 6.80 -12.51
CA GLY A 101 2.97 7.57 -12.79
C GLY A 101 3.80 7.92 -11.55
N CYS A 102 3.31 7.62 -10.33
CA CYS A 102 4.11 7.68 -9.11
C CYS A 102 5.06 6.47 -9.01
N CYS A 103 6.08 6.63 -8.18
CA CYS A 103 7.10 5.61 -7.93
C CYS A 103 6.98 5.02 -6.52
N CYS A 104 7.60 3.85 -6.30
CA CYS A 104 7.58 3.16 -5.03
C CYS A 104 8.81 2.28 -4.82
N LEU A 105 9.12 1.98 -3.56
CA LEU A 105 10.03 0.91 -3.19
C LEU A 105 9.23 -0.39 -2.95
N GLN A 106 9.57 -1.47 -3.66
CA GLN A 106 8.96 -2.79 -3.46
C GLN A 106 10.06 -3.80 -3.18
N VAL A 107 9.82 -4.68 -2.20
CA VAL A 107 10.77 -5.73 -1.83
C VAL A 107 10.07 -7.07 -1.99
N THR A 108 10.60 -7.92 -2.87
CA THR A 108 10.17 -9.31 -3.03
C THR A 108 11.19 -10.24 -2.41
N PHE A 109 10.74 -11.19 -1.59
CA PHE A 109 11.57 -12.25 -1.05
C PHE A 109 10.92 -13.62 -1.34
N GLN A 110 11.79 -14.62 -1.53
CA GLN A 110 11.39 -16.02 -1.70
C GLN A 110 11.43 -16.70 -0.34
N ALA A 111 10.31 -17.28 0.04
CA ALA A 111 10.21 -18.09 1.25
C ALA A 111 10.72 -19.51 0.99
N CYS A 112 11.03 -20.23 2.06
CA CYS A 112 11.42 -21.63 2.00
C CYS A 112 10.26 -22.55 1.53
N SER A 113 9.01 -22.14 1.80
CA SER A 113 7.81 -22.95 1.62
C SER A 113 6.54 -22.08 1.47
N VAL A 114 5.42 -22.72 1.14
CA VAL A 114 4.12 -22.02 1.03
C VAL A 114 3.64 -21.52 2.40
N GLU A 115 3.89 -22.27 3.46
CA GLU A 115 3.49 -21.94 4.83
C GLU A 115 4.26 -20.70 5.34
N GLU A 116 5.58 -20.66 5.11
CA GLU A 116 6.40 -19.49 5.44
C GLU A 116 5.99 -18.27 4.62
N ALA A 117 5.73 -18.44 3.31
CA ALA A 117 5.27 -17.36 2.45
C ALA A 117 3.94 -16.78 2.94
N ARG A 118 2.96 -17.63 3.28
CA ARG A 118 1.66 -17.17 3.81
C ARG A 118 1.83 -16.48 5.17
N ARG A 119 2.68 -17.02 6.05
CA ARG A 119 3.00 -16.39 7.32
C ARG A 119 3.55 -14.98 7.13
N LEU A 120 4.58 -14.81 6.29
CA LEU A 120 5.20 -13.52 6.04
C LEU A 120 4.23 -12.54 5.35
N TYR A 121 3.40 -13.01 4.42
CA TYR A 121 2.34 -12.20 3.80
C TYR A 121 1.42 -11.60 4.87
N ASP A 122 0.95 -12.42 5.80
CA ASP A 122 0.03 -11.97 6.85
C ASP A 122 0.69 -11.01 7.85
N GLN A 123 1.89 -11.34 8.34
CA GLN A 123 2.57 -10.50 9.32
C GLN A 123 2.92 -9.13 8.73
N LEU A 124 3.42 -9.09 7.51
CA LEU A 124 3.82 -7.83 6.86
C LEU A 124 2.63 -6.99 6.40
N ALA A 125 1.45 -7.58 6.22
CA ALA A 125 0.24 -6.81 5.94
C ALA A 125 -0.11 -5.82 7.07
N VAL A 126 0.20 -6.18 8.33
CA VAL A 126 0.01 -5.29 9.50
C VAL A 126 1.06 -4.18 9.53
N VAL A 127 2.26 -4.48 9.04
CA VAL A 127 3.40 -3.55 8.96
C VAL A 127 3.26 -2.58 7.78
N ALA A 128 2.52 -2.95 6.73
CA ALA A 128 2.36 -2.15 5.52
C ALA A 128 1.94 -0.68 5.76
N PRO A 129 0.89 -0.36 6.56
CA PRO A 129 0.53 1.03 6.85
C PRO A 129 1.58 1.78 7.69
N ILE A 130 2.27 1.07 8.60
CA ILE A 130 3.35 1.65 9.42
C ILE A 130 4.48 2.13 8.50
N MET A 131 4.87 1.29 7.55
CA MET A 131 5.91 1.63 6.58
C MET A 131 5.45 2.66 5.55
N LEU A 132 4.17 2.69 5.18
CA LEU A 132 3.63 3.76 4.34
C LEU A 132 3.83 5.12 5.00
N ALA A 133 3.42 5.27 6.26
CA ALA A 133 3.56 6.51 7.03
C ALA A 133 5.04 6.89 7.26
N LEU A 134 5.88 5.92 7.64
CA LEU A 134 7.29 6.13 7.94
C LEU A 134 8.11 6.54 6.70
N THR A 135 7.70 6.08 5.51
CA THR A 135 8.39 6.34 4.25
C THR A 135 7.79 7.50 3.45
N ALA A 136 6.79 8.21 3.98
CA ALA A 136 6.02 9.24 3.29
C ALA A 136 6.89 10.20 2.43
N ALA A 137 6.57 10.34 1.14
CA ALA A 137 7.38 11.09 0.18
C ALA A 137 6.59 11.84 -0.91
N SER A 138 5.26 11.91 -0.83
CA SER A 138 4.40 12.47 -1.90
C SER A 138 3.48 13.62 -1.44
N PRO A 139 4.01 14.78 -1.02
CA PRO A 139 3.19 15.89 -0.52
C PRO A 139 2.68 16.84 -1.61
N ILE A 140 3.00 16.62 -2.89
CA ILE A 140 2.67 17.50 -4.01
C ILE A 140 1.90 16.73 -5.07
N TYR A 141 0.73 17.25 -5.46
CA TYR A 141 -0.06 16.73 -6.58
C TYR A 141 -0.48 17.86 -7.49
N ARG A 142 -0.31 17.66 -8.81
CA ARG A 142 -0.80 18.56 -9.86
C ARG A 142 -0.44 20.05 -9.65
N GLY A 143 0.75 20.32 -9.12
CA GLY A 143 1.23 21.69 -8.88
C GLY A 143 0.72 22.33 -7.59
N TYR A 144 0.20 21.55 -6.65
CA TYR A 144 -0.24 22.03 -5.34
C TYR A 144 0.33 21.17 -4.21
N LEU A 145 0.59 21.80 -3.06
CA LEU A 145 0.78 21.08 -1.81
C LEU A 145 -0.54 20.43 -1.39
N ALA A 146 -0.52 19.12 -1.12
CA ALA A 146 -1.66 18.38 -0.62
C ALA A 146 -1.61 18.24 0.90
N ASP A 147 -2.76 18.00 1.53
CA ASP A 147 -2.90 17.70 2.95
C ASP A 147 -2.80 16.20 3.26
N VAL A 148 -1.97 15.52 2.47
CA VAL A 148 -1.55 14.12 2.61
C VAL A 148 -0.07 14.05 2.27
N ASP A 149 0.60 13.00 2.73
CA ASP A 149 2.05 12.83 2.51
C ASP A 149 2.40 11.55 1.72
N CYS A 150 1.41 10.72 1.36
CA CYS A 150 1.61 9.43 0.72
C CYS A 150 0.81 9.28 -0.57
N ARG A 151 1.26 8.40 -1.47
CA ARG A 151 0.65 8.21 -2.80
C ARG A 151 -0.54 7.27 -2.85
N TRP A 152 -0.79 6.51 -1.79
CA TRP A 152 -1.57 5.28 -1.88
C TRP A 152 -2.99 5.47 -2.45
N ASP A 153 -3.72 6.51 -2.03
CA ASP A 153 -5.09 6.79 -2.42
C ASP A 153 -5.16 7.37 -3.83
N VAL A 154 -4.13 8.12 -4.25
CA VAL A 154 -3.99 8.58 -5.62
C VAL A 154 -3.81 7.37 -6.55
N ILE A 155 -2.95 6.41 -6.20
CA ILE A 155 -2.80 5.19 -7.02
C ILE A 155 -4.07 4.34 -6.98
N SER A 156 -4.64 4.12 -5.80
CA SER A 156 -5.90 3.39 -5.61
C SER A 156 -7.01 3.91 -6.51
N GLY A 157 -7.23 5.23 -6.51
CA GLY A 157 -8.22 5.88 -7.35
C GLY A 157 -7.87 5.88 -8.83
N SER A 158 -6.58 5.95 -9.20
CA SER A 158 -6.13 6.05 -10.60
C SER A 158 -6.40 4.81 -11.45
N VAL A 159 -6.64 3.66 -10.82
CA VAL A 159 -6.98 2.40 -11.48
C VAL A 159 -8.24 1.75 -10.91
N ASP A 160 -9.07 2.53 -10.21
CA ASP A 160 -10.36 2.08 -9.74
C ASP A 160 -11.30 1.90 -10.93
N ASP A 161 -11.51 0.67 -11.37
CA ASP A 161 -12.33 0.32 -12.51
C ASP A 161 -13.78 0.01 -12.13
N ARG A 162 -14.15 0.16 -10.85
CA ARG A 162 -15.48 -0.19 -10.36
C ARG A 162 -16.59 0.64 -10.99
N THR A 163 -17.63 -0.03 -11.46
CA THR A 163 -18.87 0.61 -11.96
C THR A 163 -19.62 1.34 -10.85
N ALA A 164 -20.70 2.06 -11.20
CA ALA A 164 -21.59 2.66 -10.21
C ALA A 164 -22.29 1.59 -9.34
N GLU A 165 -22.69 0.45 -9.94
CA GLU A 165 -23.29 -0.69 -9.23
C GLU A 165 -22.31 -1.33 -8.24
N GLU A 166 -21.07 -1.59 -8.67
CA GLU A 166 -20.03 -2.20 -7.82
C GLU A 166 -19.66 -1.30 -6.64
N ARG A 167 -19.73 0.02 -6.81
CA ARG A 167 -19.53 1.01 -5.74
C ARG A 167 -20.76 1.20 -4.84
N GLY A 168 -21.87 0.51 -5.12
CA GLY A 168 -23.12 0.63 -4.37
C GLY A 168 -23.86 1.95 -4.58
N LYS A 169 -23.53 2.71 -5.63
CA LYS A 169 -24.26 3.94 -6.00
C LYS A 169 -25.58 3.62 -6.72
N GLN A 170 -25.65 2.44 -7.34
CA GLN A 170 -26.83 1.92 -8.02
C GLN A 170 -27.05 0.45 -7.58
N PRO A 171 -28.30 -0.07 -7.66
CA PRO A 171 -28.56 -1.48 -7.43
C PRO A 171 -27.80 -2.37 -8.42
N LEU A 172 -27.44 -3.59 -8.00
CA LEU A 172 -26.84 -4.57 -8.90
C LEU A 172 -27.88 -5.04 -9.94
N THR A 173 -27.62 -4.78 -11.21
CA THR A 173 -28.44 -5.27 -12.34
C THR A 173 -27.61 -5.97 -13.40
N THR A 174 -26.37 -5.51 -13.59
CA THR A 174 -25.41 -6.05 -14.56
C THR A 174 -24.14 -6.57 -13.90
N SER A 175 -23.69 -5.90 -12.82
CA SER A 175 -22.51 -6.28 -12.05
C SER A 175 -22.84 -7.43 -11.09
N ARG A 176 -21.88 -8.33 -10.88
CA ARG A 176 -22.07 -9.52 -10.04
C ARG A 176 -21.91 -9.25 -8.54
N PHE A 177 -21.11 -8.25 -8.18
CA PHE A 177 -20.67 -8.03 -6.81
C PHE A 177 -20.75 -6.56 -6.42
N ASN A 178 -21.05 -6.31 -5.14
CA ASN A 178 -20.69 -5.04 -4.52
C ASN A 178 -19.24 -5.12 -4.04
N ILE A 179 -18.39 -4.21 -4.47
CA ILE A 179 -16.95 -4.26 -4.24
C ILE A 179 -16.49 -3.02 -3.48
N LYS A 180 -16.15 -3.21 -2.19
CA LYS A 180 -15.81 -2.13 -1.26
C LYS A 180 -14.54 -1.38 -1.60
N LYS A 181 -13.55 -2.07 -2.16
CA LYS A 181 -12.18 -1.58 -2.40
C LYS A 181 -11.87 -1.47 -3.89
N SER A 182 -10.97 -0.56 -4.26
CA SER A 182 -10.38 -0.57 -5.61
C SER A 182 -9.62 -1.88 -5.84
N ARG A 183 -9.33 -2.23 -7.10
CA ARG A 183 -8.41 -3.36 -7.38
C ARG A 183 -6.97 -3.03 -6.99
N TYR A 184 -6.67 -1.74 -6.78
CA TYR A 184 -5.48 -1.27 -6.08
C TYR A 184 -5.87 -0.83 -4.67
N ASP A 185 -5.60 -1.63 -3.63
CA ASP A 185 -6.00 -1.31 -2.25
C ASP A 185 -5.27 -2.21 -1.24
N SER A 186 -5.44 -1.99 0.07
CA SER A 186 -4.89 -2.89 1.08
C SER A 186 -5.41 -4.33 0.92
N ILE A 187 -4.68 -5.30 1.49
CA ILE A 187 -5.12 -6.70 1.45
C ILE A 187 -6.55 -6.85 2.00
N SER A 188 -7.26 -7.85 1.49
CA SER A 188 -8.65 -8.10 1.91
C SER A 188 -8.82 -9.34 2.79
N ARG A 189 -7.79 -10.19 2.86
CA ARG A 189 -7.79 -11.46 3.59
C ARG A 189 -6.39 -11.82 4.04
N TYR A 190 -6.26 -12.24 5.29
CA TYR A 190 -5.17 -13.09 5.74
C TYR A 190 -5.32 -14.51 5.19
N LEU A 191 -4.18 -15.17 5.01
CA LEU A 191 -4.07 -16.50 4.46
C LEU A 191 -3.94 -17.58 5.54
N SER A 192 -3.39 -17.24 6.71
CA SER A 192 -2.78 -18.16 7.69
C SER A 192 -1.64 -18.97 7.07
N PRO A 193 -0.66 -19.50 7.84
CA PRO A 193 0.26 -20.52 7.31
C PRO A 193 -0.44 -21.71 6.63
N GLY A 194 -1.71 -21.96 6.97
CA GLY A 194 -2.55 -22.98 6.36
C GLY A 194 -2.20 -24.41 6.79
N PRO A 195 -2.78 -25.43 6.15
CA PRO A 195 -2.32 -26.81 6.30
C PRO A 195 -0.84 -26.95 5.95
N ASN A 196 -0.19 -27.94 6.54
CA ASN A 196 1.20 -28.24 6.22
C ASN A 196 1.26 -29.05 4.93
N TYR A 197 1.54 -28.36 3.82
CA TYR A 197 1.62 -28.90 2.46
C TYR A 197 2.99 -29.48 2.15
N SER A 198 4.06 -28.80 2.56
CA SER A 198 5.43 -29.17 2.15
C SER A 198 6.32 -29.69 3.28
N GLY A 199 5.82 -29.75 4.51
CA GLY A 199 6.65 -30.01 5.71
C GLY A 199 7.29 -28.75 6.28
N GLY A 200 6.94 -27.56 5.79
CA GLY A 200 7.57 -26.28 6.15
C GLY A 200 8.99 -26.13 5.60
N CYS A 201 9.80 -25.28 6.25
CA CYS A 201 11.24 -25.21 5.95
C CYS A 201 11.91 -26.48 6.49
N CYS A 202 12.44 -27.34 5.63
CA CYS A 202 13.28 -28.44 6.08
C CYS A 202 14.55 -27.89 6.76
N SER A 203 14.64 -27.99 8.09
CA SER A 203 15.93 -27.96 8.76
C SER A 203 16.68 -29.24 8.39
N PRO A 204 17.98 -29.21 8.03
CA PRO A 204 18.76 -30.41 7.72
C PRO A 204 18.76 -31.49 8.82
N GLU A 205 18.34 -31.11 10.03
CA GLU A 205 18.38 -31.89 11.26
C GLU A 205 17.08 -32.65 11.57
N VAL A 206 15.98 -32.36 10.86
CA VAL A 206 14.68 -33.02 11.08
C VAL A 206 14.32 -33.81 9.82
N ALA A 207 14.28 -35.14 9.94
CA ALA A 207 13.82 -36.00 8.85
C ALA A 207 12.39 -35.58 8.46
N ALA A 208 12.17 -35.34 7.17
CA ALA A 208 10.84 -35.02 6.65
C ALA A 208 9.85 -36.12 7.10
N PRO A 209 8.70 -35.76 7.71
CA PRO A 209 7.70 -36.76 8.09
C PRO A 209 7.22 -37.53 6.85
N PRO A 210 6.74 -38.77 6.97
CA PRO A 210 6.15 -39.49 5.86
C PRO A 210 5.02 -38.67 5.22
N ALA A 211 4.95 -38.61 3.88
CA ALA A 211 4.05 -37.72 3.15
C ALA A 211 2.55 -37.81 3.55
N GLY A 212 2.10 -38.95 4.10
CA GLY A 212 0.73 -39.14 4.58
C GLY A 212 0.42 -38.59 5.98
N GLU A 213 1.41 -38.12 6.74
CA GLU A 213 1.26 -37.58 8.10
C GLU A 213 1.55 -36.08 8.21
N ILE A 214 2.25 -35.48 7.24
CA ILE A 214 2.64 -34.06 7.24
C ILE A 214 1.41 -33.15 7.40
N SER A 215 0.34 -33.40 6.65
CA SER A 215 -0.88 -32.59 6.67
C SER A 215 -1.64 -32.61 8.00
N LYS A 216 -1.34 -33.56 8.90
CA LYS A 216 -1.91 -33.65 10.25
C LYS A 216 -1.17 -32.79 11.27
N ILE A 217 0.04 -32.33 10.93
CA ILE A 217 0.87 -31.48 11.79
C ILE A 217 0.53 -30.02 11.46
N PRO A 218 0.00 -29.22 12.41
CA PRO A 218 -0.25 -27.81 12.16
C PRO A 218 1.03 -27.07 11.78
N SER A 219 0.93 -26.20 10.78
CA SER A 219 2.02 -25.29 10.40
C SER A 219 2.31 -24.33 11.54
N ARG A 220 3.59 -24.07 11.83
CA ARG A 220 4.00 -23.14 12.89
C ARG A 220 3.40 -21.74 12.67
N GLY A 221 2.75 -21.19 13.70
CA GLY A 221 2.08 -19.89 13.66
C GLY A 221 0.64 -19.94 13.12
N SER A 222 0.12 -21.13 12.78
CA SER A 222 -1.30 -21.30 12.42
C SER A 222 -2.23 -21.07 13.61
N GLU A 223 -1.75 -21.35 14.82
CA GLU A 223 -2.41 -21.08 16.10
C GLU A 223 -2.66 -19.60 16.36
N TYR A 224 -1.90 -18.71 15.72
CA TYR A 224 -2.06 -17.27 15.89
C TYR A 224 -3.26 -16.71 15.13
N PHE A 225 -3.64 -17.32 14.01
CA PHE A 225 -4.75 -16.84 13.21
C PHE A 225 -6.10 -17.21 13.86
N LYS A 226 -7.00 -16.24 13.94
CA LYS A 226 -8.39 -16.41 14.39
C LYS A 226 -9.31 -15.87 13.30
N GLU A 227 -10.41 -16.56 13.01
CA GLU A 227 -11.34 -16.19 11.92
C GLU A 227 -11.81 -14.73 12.03
N LYS A 228 -12.00 -14.24 13.27
CA LYS A 228 -12.36 -12.86 13.59
C LYS A 228 -11.39 -11.79 13.04
N TYR A 229 -10.20 -12.16 12.58
CA TYR A 229 -9.27 -11.20 11.97
C TYR A 229 -9.59 -10.88 10.51
N ASN A 230 -10.28 -11.79 9.81
CA ASN A 230 -10.79 -11.55 8.47
C ASN A 230 -12.20 -10.92 8.53
N ASP A 231 -12.31 -9.72 9.08
CA ASP A 231 -13.58 -9.07 9.46
C ASP A 231 -14.16 -8.08 8.43
N LEU A 232 -13.56 -7.97 7.24
CA LEU A 232 -14.01 -7.00 6.21
C LEU A 232 -15.27 -7.44 5.45
N GLY A 233 -15.64 -8.73 5.51
CA GLY A 233 -16.71 -9.29 4.68
C GLY A 233 -16.41 -9.14 3.18
N ALA A 234 -15.17 -9.46 2.77
CA ALA A 234 -14.73 -9.34 1.38
C ALA A 234 -15.47 -10.34 0.47
N ALA A 235 -16.12 -9.81 -0.58
CA ALA A 235 -16.79 -10.60 -1.61
C ALA A 235 -15.80 -11.53 -2.33
N TYR A 236 -16.26 -12.70 -2.76
CA TYR A 236 -15.47 -13.64 -3.55
C TYR A 236 -16.40 -14.42 -4.48
N ASP A 237 -15.84 -14.94 -5.56
CA ASP A 237 -16.59 -15.78 -6.51
C ASP A 237 -16.79 -17.20 -5.94
N GLU A 238 -18.03 -17.58 -5.66
CA GLU A 238 -18.35 -18.87 -5.03
C GLU A 238 -18.00 -20.07 -5.92
N ASP A 239 -18.10 -19.94 -7.24
CA ASP A 239 -17.87 -21.05 -8.16
C ASP A 239 -16.36 -21.31 -8.27
N ILE A 240 -15.56 -20.25 -8.36
CA ILE A 240 -14.09 -20.34 -8.32
C ILE A 240 -13.62 -20.87 -6.96
N TYR A 241 -14.24 -20.41 -5.87
CA TYR A 241 -13.94 -20.94 -4.54
C TYR A 241 -14.18 -22.45 -4.45
N LYS A 242 -15.33 -22.96 -4.93
CA LYS A 242 -15.64 -24.39 -4.95
C LYS A 242 -14.64 -25.17 -5.81
N GLN A 243 -14.32 -24.66 -7.00
CA GLN A 243 -13.34 -25.27 -7.90
C GLN A 243 -11.95 -25.40 -7.24
N LEU A 244 -11.52 -24.38 -6.51
CA LEU A 244 -10.24 -24.40 -5.79
C LEU A 244 -10.24 -25.42 -4.63
N LEU A 245 -11.34 -25.51 -3.87
CA LEU A 245 -11.49 -26.53 -2.83
C LEU A 245 -11.45 -27.96 -3.39
N GLU A 246 -12.18 -28.21 -4.48
CA GLU A 246 -12.20 -29.51 -5.18
C GLU A 246 -10.80 -29.86 -5.73
N GLY A 247 -10.02 -28.85 -6.11
CA GLY A 247 -8.61 -28.97 -6.48
C GLY A 247 -7.61 -29.13 -5.32
N GLY A 248 -8.07 -29.15 -4.07
CA GLY A 248 -7.24 -29.37 -2.89
C GLY A 248 -6.62 -28.12 -2.25
N VAL A 249 -7.02 -26.92 -2.67
CA VAL A 249 -6.62 -25.65 -2.02
C VAL A 249 -7.45 -25.46 -0.75
N ASP A 250 -6.84 -25.05 0.36
CA ASP A 250 -7.56 -24.85 1.62
C ASP A 250 -8.49 -23.62 1.59
N ASP A 251 -9.41 -23.55 2.56
CA ASP A 251 -10.44 -22.51 2.66
C ASP A 251 -9.91 -21.08 2.55
N LEU A 252 -8.86 -20.73 3.30
CA LEU A 252 -8.38 -19.34 3.37
C LEU A 252 -7.70 -18.93 2.07
N LEU A 253 -6.88 -19.82 1.50
CA LEU A 253 -6.19 -19.56 0.24
C LEU A 253 -7.17 -19.59 -0.95
N ALA A 254 -8.15 -20.48 -0.94
CA ALA A 254 -9.21 -20.54 -1.95
C ALA A 254 -10.04 -19.25 -1.94
N LYS A 255 -10.45 -18.76 -0.76
CA LYS A 255 -11.17 -17.48 -0.63
C LYS A 255 -10.32 -16.29 -1.06
N HIS A 256 -9.02 -16.32 -0.84
CA HIS A 256 -8.11 -15.27 -1.33
C HIS A 256 -8.13 -15.18 -2.86
N TYR A 257 -7.90 -16.29 -3.57
CA TYR A 257 -7.92 -16.27 -5.03
C TYR A 257 -9.32 -16.00 -5.58
N ALA A 258 -10.36 -16.62 -5.03
CA ALA A 258 -11.74 -16.34 -5.42
C ALA A 258 -12.12 -14.85 -5.25
N HIS A 259 -11.52 -14.15 -4.28
CA HIS A 259 -11.66 -12.70 -4.15
C HIS A 259 -10.95 -11.93 -5.28
N LEU A 260 -9.72 -12.31 -5.66
CA LEU A 260 -9.01 -11.65 -6.77
C LEU A 260 -9.77 -11.77 -8.11
N PHE A 261 -10.46 -12.91 -8.31
CA PHE A 261 -11.21 -13.23 -9.51
C PHE A 261 -12.62 -12.60 -9.57
N ILE A 262 -13.02 -11.78 -8.59
CA ILE A 262 -14.20 -10.91 -8.77
C ILE A 262 -13.93 -9.77 -9.76
N ARG A 263 -12.67 -9.61 -10.21
CA ARG A 263 -12.23 -8.59 -11.16
C ARG A 263 -12.20 -9.16 -12.57
N ASP A 264 -12.58 -8.31 -13.53
CA ASP A 264 -12.40 -8.63 -14.94
C ASP A 264 -10.93 -8.47 -15.37
N PRO A 265 -10.47 -9.26 -16.34
CA PRO A 265 -9.17 -9.05 -16.99
C PRO A 265 -9.21 -7.73 -17.78
N LEU A 266 -8.21 -6.87 -17.56
CA LEU A 266 -8.19 -5.55 -18.19
C LEU A 266 -7.34 -5.50 -19.46
N VAL A 267 -6.43 -6.43 -19.69
CA VAL A 267 -5.57 -6.46 -20.87
C VAL A 267 -5.34 -7.90 -21.27
N ILE A 268 -5.77 -8.30 -22.46
CA ILE A 268 -5.43 -9.58 -23.05
C ILE A 268 -5.02 -9.37 -24.51
N PHE A 269 -3.90 -9.95 -24.91
CA PHE A 269 -3.46 -9.94 -26.31
C PHE A 269 -4.13 -11.09 -27.06
N HIS A 270 -4.46 -10.87 -28.33
CA HIS A 270 -5.21 -11.85 -29.12
C HIS A 270 -4.45 -13.18 -29.24
N GLU A 271 -3.14 -13.10 -29.36
CA GLU A 271 -2.19 -14.21 -29.46
C GLU A 271 -2.14 -15.05 -28.18
N MET A 272 -2.56 -14.48 -27.05
CA MET A 272 -2.50 -15.09 -25.72
C MET A 272 -3.85 -15.65 -25.27
N LEU A 273 -4.86 -15.69 -26.16
CA LEU A 273 -6.21 -16.18 -25.82
C LEU A 273 -6.23 -17.68 -25.53
N ASN A 274 -5.47 -18.48 -26.28
CA ASN A 274 -5.36 -19.91 -26.08
C ASN A 274 -3.95 -20.23 -25.61
N GLN A 275 -3.85 -20.90 -24.46
CA GLN A 275 -2.58 -21.27 -23.87
C GLN A 275 -2.63 -22.73 -23.42
N ASP A 276 -1.46 -23.29 -23.16
CA ASP A 276 -1.31 -24.57 -22.48
C ASP A 276 -1.22 -24.32 -20.97
N ASP A 277 -2.30 -24.65 -20.25
CA ASP A 277 -2.44 -24.41 -18.81
C ASP A 277 -1.45 -25.24 -17.97
N GLU A 278 -0.85 -26.30 -18.54
CA GLU A 278 0.20 -27.07 -17.85
C GLU A 278 1.57 -26.37 -17.91
N ALA A 279 1.79 -25.51 -18.91
CA ALA A 279 3.07 -24.86 -19.18
C ALA A 279 3.06 -23.34 -18.90
N SER A 280 1.88 -22.72 -18.87
CA SER A 280 1.70 -21.27 -18.72
C SER A 280 0.82 -20.91 -17.53
N SER A 281 1.07 -19.73 -16.98
CA SER A 281 0.25 -19.13 -15.93
C SER A 281 -0.26 -17.73 -16.31
N ASP A 282 -0.13 -17.33 -17.59
CA ASP A 282 -0.40 -15.92 -17.98
C ASP A 282 -1.88 -15.53 -17.83
N HIS A 283 -2.82 -16.45 -17.99
CA HIS A 283 -4.24 -16.18 -17.71
C HIS A 283 -4.47 -15.91 -16.22
N PHE A 284 -3.84 -16.68 -15.34
CA PHE A 284 -3.85 -16.40 -13.90
C PHE A 284 -3.15 -15.07 -13.58
N GLU A 285 -1.97 -14.82 -14.16
CA GLU A 285 -1.21 -13.59 -13.98
C GLU A 285 -1.97 -12.36 -14.52
N ASN A 286 -2.87 -12.51 -15.49
CA ASN A 286 -3.72 -11.41 -15.95
C ASN A 286 -4.55 -10.82 -14.80
N ILE A 287 -5.15 -11.68 -13.97
CA ILE A 287 -5.93 -11.28 -12.80
C ILE A 287 -5.01 -10.93 -11.63
N GLN A 288 -4.05 -11.79 -11.33
CA GLN A 288 -3.13 -11.62 -10.20
C GLN A 288 -2.28 -10.35 -10.30
N SER A 289 -1.68 -10.08 -11.46
CA SER A 289 -0.82 -8.90 -11.65
C SER A 289 -1.60 -7.58 -11.63
N THR A 290 -2.91 -7.62 -11.89
CA THR A 290 -3.81 -6.45 -11.90
C THR A 290 -4.68 -6.34 -10.65
N ASN A 291 -4.48 -7.18 -9.65
CA ASN A 291 -4.86 -6.90 -8.28
C ASN A 291 -3.60 -6.39 -7.54
N TRP A 292 -3.58 -5.08 -7.25
CA TRP A 292 -2.40 -4.39 -6.72
C TRP A 292 -2.58 -4.09 -5.24
N GLN A 293 -2.15 -5.00 -4.38
CA GLN A 293 -2.33 -4.86 -2.94
C GLN A 293 -1.08 -4.38 -2.18
N THR A 294 -1.23 -4.05 -0.89
CA THR A 294 -0.10 -3.71 0.00
C THR A 294 0.90 -4.84 0.13
N MET A 295 0.41 -6.08 0.10
CA MET A 295 1.19 -7.31 -0.01
C MET A 295 0.72 -8.09 -1.23
N ARG A 296 1.64 -8.82 -1.89
CA ARG A 296 1.28 -9.77 -2.95
C ARG A 296 1.87 -11.14 -2.66
N PHE A 297 1.02 -12.15 -2.65
CA PHE A 297 1.39 -13.56 -2.53
C PHE A 297 1.59 -14.14 -3.94
N LYS A 298 2.79 -14.57 -4.28
CA LYS A 298 3.20 -14.93 -5.65
C LYS A 298 3.49 -16.43 -5.75
N PRO A 299 2.62 -17.21 -6.42
CA PRO A 299 2.91 -18.61 -6.73
C PRO A 299 4.21 -18.78 -7.54
N PRO A 300 4.82 -19.97 -7.47
CA PRO A 300 5.87 -20.35 -8.40
C PRO A 300 5.30 -20.47 -9.83
N PRO A 301 5.96 -19.90 -10.86
CA PRO A 301 5.52 -20.06 -12.24
C PRO A 301 5.85 -21.48 -12.75
N PRO A 302 4.97 -22.12 -13.54
CA PRO A 302 5.25 -23.44 -14.14
C PRO A 302 6.53 -23.46 -14.98
N SER A 303 6.85 -22.34 -15.63
CA SER A 303 7.98 -22.18 -16.55
C SER A 303 9.34 -21.97 -15.87
N ALA A 304 9.41 -21.78 -14.55
CA ALA A 304 10.66 -21.56 -13.83
C ALA A 304 10.68 -22.29 -12.46
N PRO A 305 10.98 -23.60 -12.44
CA PRO A 305 10.86 -24.46 -11.26
C PRO A 305 11.81 -24.11 -10.10
N GLN A 306 12.86 -23.33 -10.35
CA GLN A 306 13.77 -22.82 -9.32
C GLN A 306 13.17 -21.67 -8.49
N ILE A 307 12.11 -21.04 -8.99
CA ILE A 307 11.42 -19.95 -8.30
C ILE A 307 10.38 -20.58 -7.37
N GLY A 308 10.52 -20.32 -6.07
CA GLY A 308 9.59 -20.77 -5.04
C GLY A 308 8.44 -19.80 -4.81
N TRP A 309 7.70 -20.04 -3.72
CA TRP A 309 6.68 -19.13 -3.23
C TRP A 309 7.32 -17.81 -2.78
N ARG A 310 6.79 -16.69 -3.28
CA ARG A 310 7.32 -15.36 -2.98
C ARG A 310 6.26 -14.47 -2.36
N VAL A 311 6.72 -13.51 -1.59
CA VAL A 311 5.89 -12.45 -1.03
C VAL A 311 6.53 -11.13 -1.41
N GLU A 312 5.70 -10.16 -1.77
CA GLU A 312 6.14 -8.83 -2.18
C GLU A 312 5.48 -7.78 -1.29
N ALA A 313 6.31 -6.99 -0.59
CA ALA A 313 5.89 -5.83 0.21
C ALA A 313 5.90 -4.56 -0.65
N ARG A 314 4.77 -3.83 -0.71
CA ARG A 314 4.51 -2.86 -1.78
C ARG A 314 4.11 -1.45 -1.34
N SER A 315 3.93 -1.23 -0.04
CA SER A 315 3.39 0.04 0.47
C SER A 315 4.41 1.18 0.46
N MET A 316 5.70 0.91 0.66
CA MET A 316 6.73 1.93 0.86
C MET A 316 6.84 2.93 -0.31
N GLU A 317 7.00 4.20 0.02
CA GLU A 317 7.34 5.23 -0.96
C GLU A 317 8.81 5.11 -1.36
N ILE A 318 9.15 5.56 -2.57
CA ILE A 318 10.55 5.67 -2.97
C ILE A 318 11.16 6.92 -2.33
N GLN A 319 12.43 6.83 -1.93
CA GLN A 319 13.17 7.92 -1.30
C GLN A 319 14.13 8.59 -2.29
N LEU A 320 14.59 9.80 -1.95
CA LEU A 320 15.47 10.60 -2.82
C LEU A 320 16.89 10.05 -2.93
N THR A 321 17.35 9.24 -1.97
CA THR A 321 18.70 8.67 -1.96
C THR A 321 18.69 7.14 -1.92
N ASP A 322 19.69 6.53 -2.56
CA ASP A 322 19.90 5.09 -2.51
C ASP A 322 20.15 4.59 -1.07
N HIS A 323 20.77 5.43 -0.23
CA HIS A 323 21.00 5.09 1.18
C HIS A 323 19.69 4.89 1.95
N GLU A 324 18.70 5.78 1.78
CA GLU A 324 17.39 5.64 2.42
C GLU A 324 16.60 4.45 1.85
N ASN A 325 16.63 4.27 0.53
CA ASN A 325 15.99 3.11 -0.11
C ASN A 325 16.60 1.78 0.36
N ALA A 326 17.92 1.71 0.51
CA ALA A 326 18.62 0.55 1.06
C ALA A 326 18.25 0.32 2.53
N ALA A 327 18.19 1.37 3.35
CA ALA A 327 17.82 1.26 4.76
C ALA A 327 16.43 0.63 4.95
N PHE A 328 15.43 1.12 4.20
CA PHE A 328 14.07 0.59 4.28
C PHE A 328 13.94 -0.83 3.71
N ALA A 329 14.65 -1.14 2.62
CA ALA A 329 14.67 -2.48 2.07
C ALA A 329 15.31 -3.49 3.05
N ILE A 330 16.46 -3.12 3.64
CA ILE A 330 17.16 -3.92 4.64
C ILE A 330 16.30 -4.11 5.88
N PHE A 331 15.62 -3.05 6.35
CA PHE A 331 14.70 -3.16 7.48
C PHE A 331 13.61 -4.21 7.26
N ILE A 332 12.96 -4.21 6.09
CA ILE A 332 11.96 -5.24 5.76
C ILE A 332 12.57 -6.63 5.74
N VAL A 333 13.73 -6.82 5.11
CA VAL A 333 14.43 -8.11 5.07
C VAL A 333 14.79 -8.60 6.47
N LEU A 334 15.39 -7.75 7.31
CA LEU A 334 15.71 -8.10 8.69
C LEU A 334 14.45 -8.43 9.49
N LEU A 335 13.39 -7.63 9.35
CA LEU A 335 12.12 -7.87 10.03
C LEU A 335 11.52 -9.24 9.64
N THR A 336 11.59 -9.65 8.36
CA THR A 336 11.13 -10.99 7.97
C THR A 336 11.89 -12.10 8.68
N ARG A 337 13.22 -11.95 8.84
CA ARG A 337 14.06 -12.94 9.54
C ARG A 337 13.74 -12.95 11.02
N THR A 338 13.56 -11.78 11.63
CA THR A 338 13.19 -11.63 13.03
C THR A 338 11.81 -12.21 13.34
N ILE A 339 10.81 -11.99 12.47
CA ILE A 339 9.47 -12.58 12.59
C ILE A 339 9.55 -14.11 12.70
N LEU A 340 10.35 -14.73 11.83
CA LEU A 340 10.49 -16.19 11.79
C LEU A 340 11.33 -16.72 12.95
N ALA A 341 12.44 -16.06 13.27
CA ALA A 341 13.36 -16.49 14.33
C ALA A 341 12.73 -16.39 15.72
N LEU A 342 12.02 -15.30 16.00
CA LEU A 342 11.43 -15.02 17.32
C LEU A 342 9.97 -15.47 17.45
N ASP A 343 9.43 -16.09 16.39
CA ASP A 343 8.04 -16.55 16.31
C ASP A 343 7.00 -15.43 16.52
N LEU A 344 7.23 -14.27 15.91
CA LEU A 344 6.39 -13.11 16.14
C LEU A 344 4.96 -13.29 15.59
N ASN A 345 4.02 -12.64 16.27
CA ASN A 345 2.61 -12.58 15.96
C ASN A 345 2.13 -11.12 15.95
N PHE A 346 1.65 -10.65 14.81
CA PHE A 346 1.12 -9.31 14.58
C PHE A 346 -0.37 -9.33 14.21
N TYR A 347 -1.01 -10.50 14.11
CA TYR A 347 -2.41 -10.59 13.68
C TYR A 347 -3.32 -9.67 14.49
N MET A 348 -4.18 -8.96 13.78
CA MET A 348 -5.24 -8.13 14.32
C MET A 348 -6.37 -8.02 13.29
N PRO A 349 -7.57 -7.58 13.67
CA PRO A 349 -8.66 -7.38 12.70
C PRO A 349 -8.24 -6.51 11.50
N LEU A 350 -8.53 -6.97 10.28
CA LEU A 350 -8.21 -6.24 9.05
C LEU A 350 -8.90 -4.87 8.98
N SER A 351 -10.06 -4.70 9.63
CA SER A 351 -10.67 -3.37 9.78
C SER A 351 -9.75 -2.36 10.47
N LYS A 352 -8.91 -2.79 11.43
CA LYS A 352 -7.89 -1.95 12.05
C LYS A 352 -6.70 -1.71 11.13
N VAL A 353 -6.35 -2.67 10.27
CA VAL A 353 -5.32 -2.49 9.25
C VAL A 353 -5.77 -1.45 8.22
N ASP A 354 -7.05 -1.46 7.84
CA ASP A 354 -7.65 -0.46 6.96
C ASP A 354 -7.71 0.92 7.61
N ASP A 355 -8.08 1.01 8.90
CA ASP A 355 -8.00 2.28 9.66
C ASP A 355 -6.55 2.81 9.68
N ASN A 356 -5.57 1.92 9.88
CA ASN A 356 -4.16 2.28 9.80
C ASN A 356 -3.73 2.78 8.42
N MET A 357 -4.25 2.20 7.33
CA MET A 357 -3.97 2.70 5.98
C MET A 357 -4.52 4.12 5.78
N ALA A 358 -5.71 4.41 6.28
CA ALA A 358 -6.28 5.76 6.25
C ALA A 358 -5.50 6.76 7.12
N ARG A 359 -4.96 6.32 8.27
CA ARG A 359 -4.11 7.15 9.14
C ARG A 359 -2.75 7.45 8.51
N ALA A 360 -2.16 6.48 7.82
CA ALA A 360 -0.85 6.61 7.17
C ALA A 360 -0.81 7.70 6.09
N GLN A 361 -1.97 8.02 5.50
CA GLN A 361 -2.09 9.07 4.48
C GLN A 361 -1.97 10.48 5.02
N ARG A 362 -2.40 10.69 6.27
CA ARG A 362 -2.57 12.03 6.83
C ARG A 362 -1.23 12.76 6.88
N ARG A 363 -1.25 14.06 6.62
CA ARG A 363 -0.06 14.90 6.70
C ARG A 363 0.60 14.79 8.08
N GLY A 364 1.90 14.53 8.11
CA GLY A 364 2.70 14.37 9.31
C GLY A 364 2.33 13.13 10.14
N SER A 365 1.75 12.10 9.51
CA SER A 365 1.24 10.90 10.21
C SER A 365 2.28 10.24 11.12
N VAL A 366 3.54 10.16 10.67
CA VAL A 366 4.64 9.56 11.45
C VAL A 366 4.82 10.18 12.84
N GLU A 367 4.56 11.48 12.98
CA GLU A 367 4.74 12.26 14.22
C GLU A 367 3.42 12.47 14.97
N ASN A 368 2.30 12.59 14.25
CA ASN A 368 1.04 13.10 14.79
C ASN A 368 -0.06 12.04 14.94
N GLU A 369 0.08 10.88 14.30
CA GLU A 369 -0.92 9.82 14.33
C GLU A 369 -0.50 8.66 15.23
N GLN A 370 -1.51 7.90 15.64
CA GLN A 370 -1.32 6.62 16.31
C GLN A 370 -2.00 5.52 15.50
N PHE A 371 -1.39 4.34 15.52
CA PHE A 371 -1.76 3.18 14.72
C PHE A 371 -2.13 2.03 15.62
N TRP A 372 -3.16 1.28 15.24
CA TRP A 372 -3.48 0.02 15.90
C TRP A 372 -2.32 -0.95 15.74
N PHE A 373 -1.82 -1.47 16.86
CA PHE A 373 -0.81 -2.51 16.86
C PHE A 373 -1.04 -3.49 18.01
N ARG A 374 -0.61 -4.75 17.80
CA ARG A 374 -0.75 -5.80 18.81
C ARG A 374 0.18 -5.53 19.99
N ARG A 375 -0.30 -5.68 21.22
CA ARG A 375 0.54 -5.52 22.42
C ARG A 375 1.48 -6.71 22.63
N ASN A 376 0.94 -7.91 22.45
CA ASN A 376 1.63 -9.18 22.69
C ASN A 376 2.20 -9.71 21.38
N LEU A 377 3.46 -9.37 21.09
CA LEU A 377 4.13 -9.72 19.82
C LEU A 377 4.67 -11.14 19.77
N VAL A 378 4.70 -11.83 20.90
CA VAL A 378 5.34 -13.13 21.05
C VAL A 378 4.30 -14.14 21.53
N GLY A 379 4.27 -15.32 20.92
CA GLY A 379 3.33 -16.37 21.30
C GLY A 379 3.62 -17.00 22.67
N PRO A 380 2.61 -17.65 23.29
CA PRO A 380 2.78 -18.40 24.53
C PRO A 380 3.81 -19.53 24.34
N GLY A 381 4.88 -19.51 25.15
CA GLY A 381 5.95 -20.53 25.11
C GLY A 381 7.24 -20.13 24.37
N SER A 382 7.33 -18.92 23.83
CA SER A 382 8.59 -18.43 23.24
C SER A 382 9.65 -18.18 24.31
N MET A 383 10.85 -18.74 24.09
CA MET A 383 12.02 -18.59 24.97
C MET A 383 12.84 -17.31 24.70
N SER A 384 12.25 -16.31 24.03
CA SER A 384 12.97 -15.06 23.75
C SER A 384 13.32 -14.32 25.05
N PRO A 385 14.58 -13.90 25.28
CA PRO A 385 14.99 -13.17 26.48
C PRO A 385 14.27 -11.80 26.63
N ILE A 386 13.70 -11.27 25.55
CA ILE A 386 12.84 -10.07 25.57
C ILE A 386 11.42 -10.41 26.08
N ALA A 387 10.91 -11.62 25.80
CA ALA A 387 9.59 -12.06 26.27
C ALA A 387 9.54 -12.25 27.80
N THR A 388 10.69 -12.58 28.41
CA THR A 388 10.80 -12.80 29.87
C THR A 388 10.79 -11.54 30.73
N GLN A 389 10.80 -10.34 30.12
CA GLN A 389 10.75 -9.07 30.87
C GLN A 389 9.39 -8.38 30.86
N ALA A 390 8.36 -8.95 30.20
CA ALA A 390 7.03 -8.36 30.15
C ALA A 390 6.22 -8.70 31.43
N PRO A 391 5.98 -7.76 32.37
CA PRO A 391 5.38 -8.07 33.67
C PRO A 391 3.87 -8.33 33.63
N ASP A 392 3.22 -8.21 32.47
CA ASP A 392 1.78 -8.41 32.31
C ASP A 392 1.52 -8.91 30.89
N PHE A 393 1.58 -10.22 30.68
CA PHE A 393 0.74 -10.82 29.65
C PHE A 393 -0.70 -10.56 30.10
N THR A 394 -1.30 -9.49 29.59
CA THR A 394 -2.71 -9.18 29.86
C THR A 394 -3.57 -10.40 29.53
N GLU A 395 -4.62 -10.66 30.30
CA GLU A 395 -5.54 -11.81 30.07
C GLU A 395 -6.06 -11.90 28.62
N ASP A 396 -6.11 -10.78 27.87
CA ASP A 396 -6.43 -10.75 26.44
C ASP A 396 -5.16 -10.80 25.56
N GLU A 397 -4.85 -11.99 25.05
CA GLU A 397 -3.76 -12.20 24.08
C GLU A 397 -3.93 -11.38 22.80
N ASP A 398 -5.17 -11.08 22.39
CA ASP A 398 -5.50 -10.41 21.11
C ASP A 398 -5.58 -8.89 21.23
N ALA A 399 -5.23 -8.35 22.39
CA ALA A 399 -5.31 -6.94 22.65
C ALA A 399 -4.44 -6.12 21.68
N CYS A 400 -5.10 -5.17 21.02
CA CYS A 400 -4.45 -4.14 20.20
C CYS A 400 -4.65 -2.79 20.89
N GLU A 401 -3.68 -1.91 20.77
CA GLU A 401 -3.78 -0.52 21.22
C GLU A 401 -3.28 0.43 20.15
N LEU A 402 -3.61 1.71 20.30
CA LEU A 402 -3.06 2.78 19.47
C LEU A 402 -1.64 3.11 19.96
N MET A 403 -0.67 3.05 19.06
CA MET A 403 0.74 3.37 19.32
C MET A 403 1.24 4.33 18.24
N THR A 404 2.09 5.29 18.60
CA THR A 404 2.84 6.10 17.63
C THR A 404 3.79 5.23 16.81
N ILE A 405 4.21 5.71 15.63
CA ILE A 405 5.24 5.00 14.84
C ILE A 405 6.54 4.85 15.65
N ASN A 406 6.92 5.86 16.43
CA ASN A 406 8.05 5.79 17.35
C ASN A 406 7.93 4.62 18.32
N GLU A 407 6.77 4.45 18.97
CA GLU A 407 6.54 3.36 19.91
C GLU A 407 6.60 1.99 19.24
N ILE A 408 6.01 1.84 18.04
CA ILE A 408 6.03 0.58 17.28
C ILE A 408 7.45 0.22 16.86
N ILE A 409 8.23 1.19 16.37
CA ILE A 409 9.57 0.95 15.83
C ILE A 409 10.63 0.85 16.94
N ASN A 410 10.64 1.79 17.88
CA ASN A 410 11.69 1.94 18.90
C ASN A 410 11.30 1.41 20.29
N GLY A 411 10.03 1.07 20.51
CA GLY A 411 9.52 0.58 21.79
C GLY A 411 8.87 1.69 22.64
N LYS A 412 8.14 1.28 23.67
CA LYS A 412 7.45 2.20 24.59
C LYS A 412 8.30 2.44 25.83
N THR A 413 8.48 3.71 26.22
CA THR A 413 9.12 4.04 27.50
C THR A 413 8.23 3.58 28.67
N ASN A 414 8.84 2.96 29.70
CA ASN A 414 8.13 2.45 30.89
C ASN A 414 7.04 1.41 30.58
N SER A 415 7.18 0.65 29.49
CA SER A 415 6.25 -0.39 29.08
C SER A 415 7.03 -1.61 28.59
N PRO A 416 6.46 -2.83 28.71
CA PRO A 416 7.12 -4.05 28.26
C PRO A 416 7.16 -4.20 26.73
N PHE A 417 6.48 -3.33 25.98
CA PHE A 417 6.49 -3.36 24.52
C PHE A 417 7.88 -2.99 23.97
N PRO A 418 8.59 -3.93 23.32
CA PRO A 418 10.01 -3.76 22.99
C PRO A 418 10.26 -2.87 21.77
N GLY A 419 9.33 -2.82 20.81
CA GLY A 419 9.57 -2.20 19.50
C GLY A 419 10.21 -3.15 18.48
N LEU A 420 10.02 -2.86 17.20
CA LEU A 420 10.52 -3.70 16.11
C LEU A 420 12.06 -3.66 15.97
N ILE A 421 12.70 -2.50 16.15
CA ILE A 421 14.16 -2.39 16.08
C ILE A 421 14.84 -3.17 17.21
N PRO A 422 14.45 -3.05 18.50
CA PRO A 422 15.04 -3.86 19.55
C PRO A 422 14.86 -5.38 19.35
N LEU A 423 13.74 -5.81 18.75
CA LEU A 423 13.55 -7.21 18.36
C LEU A 423 14.52 -7.64 17.25
N ILE A 424 14.76 -6.78 16.25
CA ILE A 424 15.73 -7.02 15.18
C ILE A 424 17.15 -7.10 15.75
N GLU A 425 17.52 -6.18 16.64
CA GLU A 425 18.83 -6.18 17.30
C GLU A 425 19.04 -7.46 18.13
N SER A 426 18.00 -7.94 18.83
CA SER A 426 18.07 -9.22 19.53
C SER A 426 18.28 -10.41 18.60
N TYR A 427 17.67 -10.39 17.41
CA TYR A 427 17.88 -11.42 16.39
C TYR A 427 19.33 -11.36 15.85
N LEU A 428 19.82 -10.17 15.52
CA LEU A 428 21.18 -9.96 15.02
C LEU A 428 22.23 -10.40 16.06
N ALA A 429 22.02 -10.12 17.35
CA ALA A 429 22.90 -10.55 18.43
C ALA A 429 22.97 -12.09 18.60
N SER A 430 21.94 -12.81 18.15
CA SER A 430 21.90 -14.28 18.16
C SER A 430 22.47 -14.93 16.91
N THR A 431 22.84 -14.15 15.90
CA THR A 431 23.29 -14.63 14.59
C THR A 431 24.81 -14.43 14.45
N PRO A 432 25.57 -15.40 13.91
CA PRO A 432 26.99 -15.22 13.64
C PRO A 432 27.19 -14.25 12.46
N ILE A 433 27.41 -12.97 12.78
CA ILE A 433 27.61 -11.88 11.80
C ILE A 433 28.95 -11.20 12.08
N GLU A 434 29.69 -10.85 11.03
CA GLU A 434 30.95 -10.14 11.15
C GLU A 434 30.74 -8.73 11.76
N PRO A 435 31.67 -8.24 12.61
CA PRO A 435 31.51 -6.94 13.28
C PRO A 435 31.29 -5.75 12.33
N GLU A 436 31.95 -5.75 11.17
CA GLU A 436 31.80 -4.70 10.16
C GLU A 436 30.39 -4.71 9.54
N THR A 437 29.87 -5.90 9.24
CA THR A 437 28.49 -6.06 8.73
C THR A 437 27.48 -5.63 9.80
N HIS A 438 27.69 -6.02 11.06
CA HIS A 438 26.83 -5.60 12.17
C HIS A 438 26.82 -4.06 12.32
N ALA A 439 27.97 -3.39 12.22
CA ALA A 439 28.07 -1.94 12.28
C ALA A 439 27.33 -1.26 11.11
N ALA A 440 27.44 -1.80 9.89
CA ALA A 440 26.72 -1.29 8.73
C ALA A 440 25.20 -1.41 8.89
N LEU A 441 24.71 -2.58 9.36
CA LEU A 441 23.29 -2.79 9.65
C LEU A 441 22.78 -1.84 10.74
N ALA A 442 23.56 -1.59 11.79
CA ALA A 442 23.22 -0.63 12.84
C ALA A 442 23.05 0.80 12.28
N GLY A 443 23.87 1.21 11.30
CA GLY A 443 23.70 2.49 10.62
C GLY A 443 22.34 2.62 9.91
N TYR A 444 21.93 1.58 9.17
CA TYR A 444 20.63 1.55 8.51
C TYR A 444 19.46 1.53 9.50
N LEU A 445 19.55 0.75 10.58
CA LEU A 445 18.52 0.73 11.63
C LEU A 445 18.41 2.07 12.36
N SER A 446 19.54 2.75 12.60
CA SER A 446 19.56 4.08 13.20
C SER A 446 18.79 5.12 12.35
N LEU A 447 18.93 5.06 11.02
CA LEU A 447 18.14 5.92 10.13
C LEU A 447 16.63 5.69 10.29
N VAL A 448 16.20 4.42 10.27
CA VAL A 448 14.79 4.05 10.46
C VAL A 448 14.28 4.50 11.83
N SER A 449 15.08 4.27 12.88
CA SER A 449 14.79 4.69 14.26
C SER A 449 14.59 6.21 14.37
N ARG A 450 15.49 7.00 13.78
CA ARG A 450 15.47 8.47 13.82
C ARG A 450 14.30 9.05 13.02
N LYS A 451 13.92 8.45 11.89
CA LYS A 451 12.71 8.85 11.17
C LYS A 451 11.45 8.51 11.97
N ALA A 452 11.41 7.34 12.60
CA ALA A 452 10.26 6.93 13.41
C ALA A 452 10.05 7.82 14.65
N SER A 453 11.13 8.35 15.24
CA SER A 453 11.06 9.25 16.40
C SER A 453 10.82 10.72 16.05
N GLY A 454 10.81 11.08 14.76
CA GLY A 454 10.77 12.48 14.31
C GLY A 454 12.10 13.23 14.48
N ALA A 455 13.18 12.57 14.89
CA ALA A 455 14.52 13.16 14.96
C ALA A 455 15.09 13.47 13.56
N LEU A 456 14.61 12.77 12.54
CA LEU A 456 14.79 13.09 11.12
C LEU A 456 13.42 13.18 10.45
N PRO A 457 13.20 14.15 9.55
CA PRO A 457 11.93 14.28 8.85
C PRO A 457 11.74 13.15 7.83
N THR A 458 10.50 12.88 7.48
CA THR A 458 10.18 12.13 6.25
C THR A 458 10.54 12.96 5.02
N THR A 459 10.68 12.28 3.89
CA THR A 459 10.91 12.94 2.59
C THR A 459 9.77 13.91 2.27
N ALA A 460 8.51 13.57 2.60
CA ALA A 460 7.37 14.45 2.41
C ALA A 460 7.46 15.72 3.27
N THR A 461 7.79 15.61 4.55
CA THR A 461 8.00 16.76 5.44
C THR A 461 9.13 17.65 4.92
N TRP A 462 10.23 17.05 4.47
CA TRP A 462 11.35 17.78 3.90
C TRP A 462 10.97 18.52 2.60
N ILE A 463 10.28 17.86 1.66
CA ILE A 463 9.81 18.48 0.41
C ILE A 463 8.88 19.65 0.72
N ARG A 464 7.96 19.50 1.68
CA ARG A 464 7.05 20.56 2.09
C ARG A 464 7.81 21.76 2.65
N ALA A 465 8.78 21.53 3.53
CA ALA A 465 9.64 22.58 4.06
C ALA A 465 10.46 23.28 2.96
N PHE A 466 10.96 22.53 1.97
CA PHE A 466 11.65 23.09 0.80
C PHE A 466 10.74 24.05 0.03
N VAL A 467 9.50 23.63 -0.27
CA VAL A 467 8.53 24.49 -0.96
C VAL A 467 8.22 25.75 -0.14
N GLN A 468 7.95 25.59 1.15
CA GLN A 468 7.57 26.71 2.02
C GLN A 468 8.70 27.74 2.20
N ALA A 469 9.96 27.31 2.15
CA ALA A 469 11.12 28.18 2.22
C ALA A 469 11.50 28.82 0.87
N HIS A 470 10.91 28.39 -0.24
CA HIS A 470 11.30 28.83 -1.57
C HIS A 470 10.87 30.30 -1.83
N PRO A 471 11.75 31.17 -2.37
CA PRO A 471 11.43 32.60 -2.58
C PRO A 471 10.19 32.87 -3.44
N SER A 472 9.91 32.00 -4.42
CA SER A 472 8.72 32.09 -5.28
C SER A 472 7.42 31.58 -4.64
N TYR A 473 7.48 30.94 -3.46
CA TYR A 473 6.30 30.42 -2.78
C TYR A 473 5.54 31.55 -2.07
N ARG A 474 4.21 31.56 -2.20
CA ARG A 474 3.37 32.67 -1.76
C ARG A 474 2.49 32.33 -0.55
N GLY A 475 2.70 31.16 0.06
CA GLY A 475 1.83 30.68 1.13
C GLY A 475 0.41 30.34 0.64
N ASP A 476 0.22 30.10 -0.65
CA ASP A 476 -1.07 29.84 -1.31
C ASP A 476 -1.24 28.37 -1.72
N SER A 477 -0.33 27.50 -1.27
CA SER A 477 -0.23 26.08 -1.61
C SER A 477 0.08 25.78 -3.08
N VAL A 478 0.42 26.80 -3.88
CA VAL A 478 0.79 26.62 -5.30
C VAL A 478 2.29 26.31 -5.42
N VAL A 479 2.60 25.23 -6.12
CA VAL A 479 3.97 24.81 -6.47
C VAL A 479 4.25 25.21 -7.92
N SER A 480 4.81 26.40 -8.09
CA SER A 480 5.13 26.97 -9.41
C SER A 480 6.23 26.19 -10.15
N PRO A 481 6.35 26.32 -11.49
CA PRO A 481 7.41 25.69 -12.27
C PRO A 481 8.84 26.00 -11.78
N ASP A 482 9.08 27.20 -11.23
CA ASP A 482 10.38 27.57 -10.67
C ASP A 482 10.70 26.70 -9.43
N ILE A 483 9.74 26.56 -8.52
CA ILE A 483 9.87 25.70 -7.33
C ILE A 483 10.13 24.25 -7.74
N VAL A 484 9.37 23.74 -8.72
CA VAL A 484 9.54 22.37 -9.24
C VAL A 484 10.93 22.18 -9.83
N THR A 485 11.40 23.14 -10.63
CA THR A 485 12.71 23.08 -11.28
C THR A 485 13.83 22.99 -10.25
N ASP A 486 13.78 23.82 -9.21
CA ASP A 486 14.81 23.84 -8.19
C ASP A 486 14.71 22.64 -7.24
N LEU A 487 13.50 22.13 -6.97
CA LEU A 487 13.31 20.86 -6.26
C LEU A 487 13.94 19.69 -7.02
N CYS A 488 13.72 19.59 -8.34
CA CYS A 488 14.31 18.55 -9.18
C CYS A 488 15.85 18.61 -9.18
N LYS A 489 16.44 19.80 -9.33
CA LYS A 489 17.89 19.98 -9.24
C LYS A 489 18.42 19.59 -7.85
N ARG A 490 17.70 19.92 -6.79
CA ARG A 490 18.12 19.54 -5.43
C ARG A 490 18.07 18.02 -5.26
N ALA A 491 17.01 17.37 -5.74
CA ALA A 491 16.89 15.91 -5.71
C ALA A 491 18.02 15.22 -6.49
N GLU A 492 18.39 15.74 -7.67
CA GLU A 492 19.54 15.26 -8.45
C GLU A 492 20.84 15.35 -7.64
N ALA A 493 21.12 16.49 -7.01
CA ALA A 493 22.30 16.65 -6.15
C ALA A 493 22.28 15.69 -4.93
N MET A 494 21.12 15.46 -4.32
CA MET A 494 21.00 14.51 -3.20
C MET A 494 21.32 13.07 -3.59
N ALA A 495 20.97 12.67 -4.82
CA ALA A 495 21.28 11.34 -5.33
C ALA A 495 22.79 11.12 -5.45
N GLU A 496 23.56 12.18 -5.78
CA GLU A 496 25.03 12.13 -5.83
C GLU A 496 25.68 12.19 -4.43
N GLU A 497 25.14 12.99 -3.51
CA GLU A 497 25.63 13.14 -2.14
C GLU A 497 25.45 11.85 -1.31
N GLY A 498 24.32 11.16 -1.51
CA GLY A 498 23.90 9.96 -0.75
C GLY A 498 23.46 10.26 0.68
N MET A 499 24.27 11.00 1.43
CA MET A 499 24.05 11.42 2.82
C MET A 499 23.77 12.92 2.88
N VAL A 500 22.55 13.28 3.29
CA VAL A 500 22.00 14.63 3.32
C VAL A 500 21.73 15.05 4.77
N PRO A 501 22.50 16.01 5.31
CA PRO A 501 22.31 16.49 6.67
C PRO A 501 20.90 17.00 6.93
N GLY A 502 20.28 16.50 8.00
CA GLY A 502 18.92 16.89 8.38
C GLY A 502 17.79 16.22 7.57
N LEU A 503 18.12 15.29 6.67
CA LEU A 503 17.15 14.38 6.04
C LEU A 503 17.44 12.91 6.38
N ASN A 504 18.70 12.49 6.23
CA ASN A 504 19.10 11.10 6.43
C ASN A 504 20.43 10.91 7.19
N CYS A 505 21.08 12.00 7.64
CA CYS A 505 22.20 11.95 8.58
C CYS A 505 22.15 13.06 9.63
#